data_AF-A0A257K8T6-F1
#
_entry.id   AF-A0A257K8T6-F1
#
_cell.length_a   1.000
_cell.length_b   1.000
_cell.length_c   1.000
_cell.angle_alpha   90.00
_cell.angle_beta   90.00
_cell.angle_gamma   90.00
#
_symmetry.space_group_name_H-M   'P 1'
#
loop_
_entity.id
_entity.type
_entity.pdbx_description
1 polymer ?
#
loop_
_entity_poly.entity_id
_entity_poly.type
_entity_poly.pdbx_seq_one_letter_code
_entity_poly.pdbx_strand_id
1 'polypeptide(L)' 'MPTILFLNGYRFFFYSNENNEPIHVHIEKADATGKVWLEPINAAYFIGFTAREEREIMKMINQHVAEFIKKWNEYFS' A
#
# COMPACT_ATOMS: atom_id res chain seq x y z
N MET A 1 11.44 7.65 -1.90
CA MET A 1 10.22 6.90 -1.59
C MET A 1 9.66 7.38 -0.25
N PRO A 2 8.63 8.25 -0.25
CA PRO A 2 8.01 8.69 0.98
C PRO A 2 7.22 7.54 1.62
N THR A 3 7.46 7.30 2.91
CA THR A 3 6.60 6.43 3.72
C THR A 3 5.33 7.21 4.04
N ILE A 4 4.18 6.66 3.68
CA ILE A 4 2.85 7.25 3.80
C ILE A 4 2.27 6.95 5.19
N LEU A 5 2.47 5.71 5.64
CA LEU A 5 2.00 5.19 6.91
C LEU A 5 2.98 4.11 7.39
N PHE A 6 3.24 4.08 8.69
CA PHE A 6 3.96 3.00 9.35
C PHE A 6 3.16 2.56 10.57
N LEU A 7 2.66 1.32 10.56
CA LEU A 7 1.79 0.80 11.61
C LEU A 7 2.08 -0.69 11.84
N ASN A 8 2.24 -1.10 13.10
CA ASN A 8 2.46 -2.52 13.48
C ASN A 8 3.60 -3.22 12.70
N GLY A 9 4.63 -2.47 12.30
CA GLY A 9 5.74 -2.98 11.50
C GLY A 9 5.49 -3.05 9.99
N TYR A 10 4.28 -2.72 9.53
CA TYR A 10 3.97 -2.56 8.11
C TYR A 10 4.30 -1.14 7.67
N ARG A 11 5.13 -1.03 6.64
CA ARG A 11 5.49 0.22 5.99
C ARG A 11 4.72 0.34 4.68
N PHE A 12 3.92 1.40 4.55
CA PHE A 12 3.18 1.74 3.34
C PHE A 12 3.89 2.88 2.59
N PHE A 13 4.14 2.73 1.30
CA PHE A 13 4.86 3.74 0.49
C PHE A 13 4.49 3.70 -0.99
N PHE A 14 4.90 4.74 -1.73
CA PHE A 14 4.82 4.82 -3.20
C PHE A 14 6.22 4.86 -3.83
N TYR A 15 6.40 4.29 -5.02
CA TYR A 15 7.60 4.55 -5.81
C TYR A 15 7.44 5.82 -6.65
N SER A 16 8.51 6.60 -6.78
CA SER A 16 8.49 7.91 -7.44
C SER A 16 8.30 7.87 -8.96
N ASN A 17 8.23 6.69 -9.59
CA ASN A 17 8.23 6.55 -11.04
C ASN A 17 7.02 5.73 -11.57
N GLU A 18 5.91 5.69 -10.82
CA GLU A 18 4.73 4.85 -11.13
C GLU A 18 3.55 5.65 -11.74
N ASN A 19 3.81 6.80 -12.38
CA ASN A 19 2.81 7.73 -12.92
C ASN A 19 1.83 7.15 -13.96
N ASN A 20 2.14 5.99 -14.55
CA ASN A 20 1.32 5.35 -15.58
C ASN A 20 0.46 4.19 -15.07
N GLU A 21 0.47 3.93 -13.76
CA GLU A 21 -0.28 2.84 -13.16
C GLU A 21 -1.50 3.37 -12.37
N PRO A 22 -2.56 2.56 -12.19
CA PRO A 22 -3.67 2.91 -11.29
C PRO A 22 -3.18 3.20 -9.87
N ILE A 23 -3.98 3.94 -9.09
CA ILE A 23 -3.63 4.30 -7.71
C ILE A 23 -3.38 3.04 -6.88
N HIS A 24 -2.19 2.92 -6.29
CA HIS A 24 -1.80 1.75 -5.49
C HIS A 24 -0.82 2.09 -4.39
N VAL A 25 -0.64 1.16 -3.46
CA VAL A 25 0.31 1.28 -2.35
C VAL A 25 1.17 0.03 -2.26
N HIS A 26 2.45 0.21 -1.96
CA HIS A 26 3.37 -0.87 -1.64
C HIS A 26 3.46 -1.04 -0.13
N ILE A 27 3.62 -2.29 0.30
CA ILE A 27 3.67 -2.70 1.70
C ILE A 27 4.95 -3.49 1.91
N GLU A 28 5.71 -3.16 2.95
CA GLU A 28 6.90 -3.90 3.36
C GLU A 28 6.86 -4.18 4.86
N LYS A 29 7.28 -5.38 5.25
CA LYS A 29 7.49 -5.77 6.65
C LYS A 29 8.57 -6.84 6.71
N ALA A 30 9.72 -6.52 7.30
CA ALA A 30 10.89 -7.40 7.29
C ALA A 30 11.20 -7.88 5.85
N ASP A 31 11.27 -9.19 5.62
CA ASP A 31 11.51 -9.77 4.29
C ASP A 31 10.24 -9.93 3.43
N ALA A 32 9.08 -9.48 3.92
CA ALA A 32 7.81 -9.55 3.21
C ALA A 32 7.49 -8.25 2.45
N THR A 33 6.95 -8.40 1.24
CA THR A 33 6.59 -7.29 0.34
C THR A 33 5.26 -7.53 -0.34
N GLY A 34 4.56 -6.46 -0.68
CA GLY A 34 3.23 -6.54 -1.29
C GLY A 34 2.84 -5.27 -2.00
N LYS A 35 1.85 -5.39 -2.87
CA LYS A 35 1.28 -4.28 -3.63
C LYS A 35 -0.24 -4.44 -3.67
N VAL A 36 -0.94 -3.34 -3.43
CA VAL A 36 -2.41 -3.30 -3.40
C VAL A 36 -2.90 -2.10 -4.20
N TRP A 37 -3.76 -2.35 -5.18
CA TRP A 37 -4.52 -1.34 -5.90
C TRP A 37 -5.57 -0.73 -4.98
N LEU A 38 -5.81 0.58 -5.08
CA LEU A 38 -6.81 1.30 -4.28
C LEU A 38 -8.11 1.56 -5.05
N GLU A 39 -8.09 1.43 -6.39
CA GLU A 39 -9.26 1.63 -7.26
C GLU A 39 -9.34 0.54 -8.36
N PRO A 40 -10.16 -0.51 -8.17
CA PRO A 40 -10.79 -0.94 -6.93
C PRO A 40 -9.77 -1.49 -5.92
N ILE A 41 -10.13 -1.53 -4.63
CA ILE A 41 -9.25 -2.09 -3.59
C ILE A 41 -9.03 -3.58 -3.86
N ASN A 42 -7.84 -3.94 -4.34
CA ASN A 42 -7.49 -5.32 -4.66
C ASN A 42 -5.98 -5.57 -4.52
N ALA A 43 -5.61 -6.72 -3.96
CA ALA A 43 -4.21 -7.11 -3.86
C ALA A 43 -3.66 -7.47 -5.25
N ALA A 44 -2.57 -6.82 -5.65
CA ALA A 44 -1.82 -7.19 -6.84
C ALA A 44 -0.96 -8.43 -6.55
N TYR A 45 -0.23 -8.40 -5.44
CA TYR A 45 0.54 -9.52 -4.92
C TYR A 45 0.88 -9.33 -3.44
N PHE A 46 1.11 -10.45 -2.76
CA PHE A 46 1.74 -10.52 -1.45
C PHE A 46 2.81 -11.61 -1.49
N ILE A 47 4.02 -11.28 -1.03
CA ILE A 47 5.17 -12.17 -1.00
C ILE A 47 5.72 -12.16 0.43
N GLY A 48 5.80 -13.34 1.06
CA GLY A 48 6.32 -13.49 2.42
C GLY A 48 5.32 -13.15 3.53
N PHE A 49 4.12 -12.65 3.20
CA PHE A 49 3.04 -12.46 4.17
C PHE A 49 2.27 -13.76 4.42
N THR A 50 1.86 -13.97 5.66
CA THR A 50 0.89 -15.00 6.01
C THR A 50 -0.53 -14.54 5.68
N ALA A 51 -1.45 -15.48 5.46
CA ALA A 51 -2.87 -15.15 5.21
C ALA A 51 -3.51 -14.27 6.31
N ARG A 52 -3.00 -14.34 7.56
CA ARG A 52 -3.44 -13.44 8.63
C ARG A 52 -2.98 -12.01 8.38
N GLU A 53 -1.72 -11.83 8.03
CA GLU A 53 -1.13 -10.52 7.76
C GLU A 53 -1.74 -9.88 6.52
N GLU A 54 -2.01 -10.66 5.46
CA GLU A 54 -2.73 -10.17 4.28
C GLU A 54 -4.10 -9.57 4.64
N ARG A 55 -4.86 -10.24 5.51
CA ARG A 55 -6.15 -9.72 6.01
C ARG A 55 -5.97 -8.46 6.86
N GLU A 56 -4.95 -8.41 7.70
CA GLU A 56 -4.62 -7.23 8.50
C GLU A 56 -4.25 -6.03 7.61
N ILE A 57 -3.41 -6.25 6.59
CA ILE A 57 -3.01 -5.25 5.61
C ILE A 57 -4.24 -4.72 4.86
N MET A 58 -5.08 -5.61 4.32
CA MET A 58 -6.28 -5.21 3.59
C MET A 58 -7.25 -4.42 4.48
N LYS A 59 -7.35 -4.77 5.77
CA LYS A 59 -8.15 -3.99 6.73
C LYS A 59 -7.56 -2.60 6.97
N MET A 60 -6.25 -2.47 7.17
CA MET A 60 -5.58 -1.18 7.33
C MET A 60 -5.74 -0.30 6.09
N ILE A 61 -5.59 -0.89 4.90
CA ILE A 61 -5.79 -0.18 3.63
C ILE A 61 -7.22 0.32 3.52
N ASN A 62 -8.23 -0.51 3.80
CA ASN A 62 -9.62 -0.06 3.79
C ASN A 62 -9.89 1.08 4.79
N GLN A 63 -9.26 1.05 5.96
CA GLN A 63 -9.40 2.11 6.98
C GLN A 63 -8.75 3.44 6.57
N HIS A 64 -7.66 3.38 5.79
CA HIS A 64 -6.86 4.55 5.41
C HIS A 64 -6.93 4.90 3.91
N VAL A 65 -7.80 4.24 3.12
CA VAL A 65 -7.83 4.36 1.65
C VAL A 65 -8.00 5.80 1.19
N ALA A 66 -8.87 6.58 1.84
CA ALA A 66 -9.09 7.98 1.51
C ALA A 66 -7.82 8.83 1.73
N GLU A 67 -7.06 8.55 2.79
CA GLU A 67 -5.78 9.22 3.06
C GLU A 67 -4.72 8.82 2.03
N PHE A 68 -4.67 7.55 1.65
CA PHE A 68 -3.72 7.04 0.65
C PHE A 68 -3.98 7.63 -0.73
N ILE A 69 -5.24 7.67 -1.18
CA ILE A 69 -5.63 8.31 -2.45
C ILE A 69 -5.28 9.80 -2.42
N LYS A 70 -5.55 10.49 -1.30
CA LYS A 70 -5.19 11.90 -1.16
C LYS A 70 -3.67 12.11 -1.27
N LYS A 71 -2.86 11.34 -0.54
CA LYS A 71 -1.40 11.42 -0.58
C LYS A 71 -0.82 11.01 -1.95
N TRP A 72 -1.44 10.07 -2.65
CA TRP A 72 -1.08 9.73 -4.03
C TRP A 72 -1.26 10.95 -4.95
N ASN A 73 -2.45 11.57 -4.91
CA ASN A 73 -2.73 12.77 -5.71
C ASN A 73 -1.80 13.94 -5.34
N GLU A 74 -1.51 14.17 -4.06
CA GLU A 74 -0.55 15.21 -3.65
C GLU A 74 0.88 14.96 -4.13
N TYR A 75 1.27 13.69 -4.27
CA TYR A 75 2.63 13.31 -4.63
C TYR A 75 2.88 13.28 -6.14
N PHE A 76 1.85 12.96 -6.93
CA PHE A 76 1.93 12.82 -8.39
C PHE A 76 1.25 13.95 -9.17
N SER A 77 0.68 14.96 -8.49
CA SER A 77 0.13 16.18 -9.09
C SER A 77 1.18 17.23 -9.45
#